data_AF-A0AAU7ZKV2-F1
#
_entry.id   AF-A0AAU7ZKV2-F1
#
_cell.length_a   1.000
_cell.length_b   1.000
_cell.length_c   1.000
_cell.angle_alpha   90.00
_cell.angle_beta   90.00
_cell.angle_gamma   90.00
#
_symmetry.space_group_name_H-M   'P 1'
#
loop_
_entity.id
_entity.type
_entity.pdbx_description
1 polymer ?
#
loop_
_entity_poly.entity_id
_entity_poly.type
_entity_poly.pdbx_seq_one_letter_code
_entity_poly.pdbx_strand_id
1 'polypeptide(L)'
;MGMIAGVVLTLALFGFIFWPERNPFVQADKTRADYLRERKDVIYENLRDLNFEYLAGKYPEQDYADQRAGLEDEAARVIAEMELLEARGEFGRRSRV
;
A
#
# COMPACT_ATOMS: atom_id res chain seq x y z
N MET A 1 -18.71 -24.22 47.25
CA MET A 1 -17.39 -24.12 46.56
C MET A 1 -17.52 -24.03 45.04
N GLY A 2 -18.19 -24.98 44.37
CA GLY A 2 -18.32 -24.95 42.89
C GLY A 2 -19.04 -23.73 42.30
N MET A 3 -20.09 -23.22 42.96
CA MET A 3 -20.83 -22.03 42.49
C MET A 3 -19.96 -20.76 42.51
N ILE A 4 -19.13 -20.61 43.54
CA ILE A 4 -18.21 -19.47 43.67
C ILE A 4 -17.12 -19.56 42.59
N ALA A 5 -16.57 -20.75 42.36
CA ALA A 5 -15.62 -20.99 41.28
C ALA A 5 -16.21 -20.69 39.89
N GLY A 6 -17.48 -21.06 39.67
CA GLY A 6 -18.21 -20.74 38.44
C GLY A 6 -18.36 -19.24 38.22
N VAL A 7 -18.82 -18.50 39.24
CA VAL A 7 -18.97 -17.04 39.15
C VAL A 7 -17.64 -16.34 38.89
N VAL A 8 -16.57 -16.77 39.56
CA VAL A 8 -15.23 -16.20 39.33
C VAL A 8 -14.74 -16.47 37.91
N LEU A 9 -14.93 -17.70 37.39
CA LEU A 9 -14.55 -18.05 36.03
C LEU A 9 -15.35 -17.24 35.00
N THR A 10 -16.66 -17.06 35.21
CA THR A 10 -17.49 -16.24 34.33
C THR A 10 -17.01 -14.79 34.30
N LEU A 11 -16.74 -14.18 35.46
CA LEU A 11 -16.24 -12.81 35.52
C LEU A 11 -14.85 -12.66 34.86
N ALA A 12 -13.98 -13.67 35.01
CA ALA A 12 -12.67 -13.68 34.35
C ALA A 12 -12.80 -13.78 32.81
N LEU A 13 -13.69 -14.64 32.31
CA LEU A 13 -13.95 -14.77 30.87
C LEU A 13 -14.59 -13.50 30.30
N PHE A 14 -15.49 -12.86 31.04
CA PHE A 14 -16.04 -11.56 30.66
C PHE A 14 -14.93 -10.50 30.61
N GLY A 15 -14.07 -10.43 31.62
CA GLY A 15 -12.92 -9.52 31.62
C GLY A 15 -11.96 -9.78 30.45
N PHE A 16 -11.77 -11.04 30.05
CA PHE A 16 -10.95 -11.44 28.91
C PHE A 16 -11.58 -11.08 27.57
N ILE A 17 -12.88 -11.36 27.38
CA ILE A 17 -13.63 -11.05 26.15
C ILE A 17 -13.77 -9.55 25.95
N PHE A 18 -14.08 -8.82 27.02
CA PHE A 18 -14.21 -7.37 27.00
C PHE A 18 -12.87 -6.65 27.17
N TRP A 19 -11.75 -7.39 27.28
CA TRP A 19 -10.44 -6.77 27.27
C TRP A 19 -10.26 -6.10 25.92
N PRO A 20 -10.19 -4.75 25.86
CA PRO A 20 -10.01 -4.07 24.59
C PRO A 20 -8.67 -4.50 24.03
N GLU A 21 -8.71 -5.25 22.94
CA GLU A 21 -7.55 -5.55 22.12
C GLU A 21 -6.90 -4.21 21.82
N ARG A 22 -5.67 -3.98 22.31
CA ARG A 22 -4.97 -2.71 22.12
C ARG A 22 -4.73 -2.54 20.61
N ASN A 23 -5.65 -1.84 19.97
CA ASN A 23 -5.70 -1.44 18.58
C ASN A 23 -5.72 -2.55 17.51
N PRO A 24 -6.91 -3.10 17.18
CA PRO A 24 -7.10 -3.79 15.91
C PRO A 24 -7.02 -2.85 14.69
N PHE A 25 -6.97 -1.53 14.90
CA PHE A 25 -6.96 -0.49 13.86
C PHE A 25 -5.67 0.32 13.78
N VAL A 26 -4.51 -0.21 14.20
CA VAL A 26 -3.25 0.34 13.68
C VAL A 26 -3.14 -0.14 12.23
N GLN A 27 -4.00 0.38 11.36
CA GLN A 27 -3.67 0.55 9.97
C GLN A 27 -2.49 1.49 10.01
N ALA A 28 -1.28 0.93 9.97
CA ALA A 28 -0.06 1.73 9.96
C ALA A 28 -0.23 2.74 8.83
N ASP A 29 -0.43 4.03 9.16
CA ASP A 29 -0.73 5.08 8.17
C ASP A 29 0.20 4.88 6.98
N LYS A 30 -0.37 4.52 5.81
CA LYS A 30 0.45 4.24 4.62
C LYS A 30 1.38 5.43 4.44
N THR A 31 2.69 5.19 4.50
CA THR A 31 3.62 6.30 4.38
C THR A 31 3.56 6.83 2.95
N ARG A 32 3.95 8.09 2.75
CA ARG A 32 4.05 8.65 1.39
C ARG A 32 4.95 7.78 0.49
N ALA A 33 6.00 7.19 1.06
CA ALA A 33 6.88 6.24 0.38
C ALA A 33 6.15 4.97 -0.09
N ASP A 34 5.25 4.41 0.74
CA ASP A 34 4.48 3.22 0.37
C ASP A 34 3.49 3.52 -0.76
N TYR A 35 2.82 4.69 -0.70
CA TYR A 35 1.95 5.15 -1.78
C TYR A 35 2.71 5.32 -3.10
N LEU A 36 3.90 5.92 -3.08
CA LEU A 36 4.69 6.13 -4.30
C LEU A 36 5.20 4.82 -4.89
N ARG A 37 5.55 3.83 -4.05
CA ARG A 37 5.89 2.47 -4.52
C ARG A 37 4.71 1.83 -5.25
N GLU A 38 3.54 1.84 -4.62
CA GLU A 38 2.30 1.30 -5.20
C GLU A 38 1.95 2.02 -6.52
N ARG A 39 2.10 3.36 -6.55
CA ARG A 39 1.85 4.15 -7.76
C ARG A 39 2.81 3.79 -8.90
N LYS A 40 4.10 3.64 -8.61
CA LYS A 40 5.11 3.21 -9.59
C LYS A 40 4.76 1.85 -10.19
N ASP A 41 4.36 0.89 -9.36
CA ASP A 41 4.01 -0.46 -9.82
C ASP A 41 2.80 -0.42 -10.77
N VAL A 42 1.76 0.35 -10.43
CA VAL A 42 0.59 0.57 -11.30
C VAL A 42 0.98 1.19 -12.65
N ILE A 43 1.87 2.19 -12.67
CA ILE A 43 2.30 2.82 -13.92
C ILE A 43 3.07 1.83 -14.80
N TYR A 44 3.92 0.99 -14.23
CA TYR A 44 4.65 -0.03 -14.97
C TYR A 44 3.75 -1.13 -15.51
N GLU A 45 2.73 -1.55 -14.76
CA GLU A 45 1.71 -2.46 -15.28
C GLU A 45 0.96 -1.84 -16.45
N ASN A 46 0.55 -0.58 -16.33
CA ASN A 46 -0.14 0.13 -17.40
C ASN A 46 0.73 0.28 -18.66
N LEU A 47 2.02 0.59 -18.52
CA LEU A 47 2.95 0.64 -19.66
C LEU A 47 3.09 -0.72 -20.34
N ARG A 48 3.22 -1.78 -19.55
CA ARG A 48 3.30 -3.15 -20.06
C ARG A 48 2.03 -3.51 -20.82
N ASP A 49 0.87 -3.25 -20.24
CA ASP A 49 -0.42 -3.58 -20.84
C ASP A 49 -0.66 -2.74 -22.10
N LEU A 50 -0.30 -1.45 -22.10
CA LEU A 50 -0.36 -0.58 -23.28
C LEU A 50 0.49 -1.15 -24.43
N ASN A 51 1.71 -1.60 -24.15
CA ASN A 51 2.58 -2.24 -25.14
C ASN A 51 1.94 -3.52 -25.70
N PHE A 52 1.33 -4.34 -24.85
CA PHE A 52 0.63 -5.54 -25.31
C PHE A 52 -0.58 -5.21 -26.19
N GLU A 53 -1.40 -4.23 -25.81
CA GLU A 53 -2.56 -3.82 -26.58
C GLU A 53 -2.17 -3.19 -27.94
N TYR A 54 -1.07 -2.42 -27.98
CA TYR A 54 -0.52 -1.91 -29.22
C TYR A 54 -0.03 -3.04 -30.14
N LEU A 55 0.73 -4.00 -29.61
CA LEU A 55 1.19 -5.17 -30.37
C LEU A 55 0.03 -6.05 -30.87
N ALA A 56 -1.11 -6.04 -30.15
CA ALA A 56 -2.35 -6.69 -30.58
C ALA A 56 -3.11 -5.91 -31.67
N GLY A 57 -2.64 -4.72 -32.06
CA GLY A 57 -3.25 -3.88 -33.09
C GLY A 57 -4.49 -3.11 -32.62
N LYS A 58 -4.70 -2.96 -31.31
CA LYS A 58 -5.88 -2.29 -30.74
C LYS A 58 -5.82 -0.76 -30.85
N TYR A 59 -4.61 -0.20 -30.95
CA TYR A 59 -4.39 1.25 -31.05
C TYR A 59 -3.55 1.63 -32.27
N PRO A 60 -3.83 2.79 -32.89
CA PRO A 60 -2.93 3.39 -33.86
C PRO A 60 -1.65 3.92 -33.18
N GLU A 61 -0.58 4.05 -33.98
CA GLU A 61 0.75 4.49 -33.51
C GLU A 61 0.72 5.82 -32.74
N GLN A 62 -0.05 6.79 -33.23
CA GLN A 62 -0.15 8.12 -32.62
C GLN A 62 -0.73 8.03 -31.20
N ASP A 63 -1.87 7.35 -31.04
CA ASP A 63 -2.52 7.19 -29.73
C ASP A 63 -1.66 6.39 -28.75
N TYR A 64 -0.90 5.41 -29.24
CA TYR A 64 0.06 4.65 -28.44
C TYR A 64 1.21 5.55 -27.96
N ALA A 65 1.80 6.34 -28.86
CA ALA A 65 2.92 7.22 -28.53
C ALA A 65 2.51 8.29 -27.50
N ASP A 66 1.32 8.88 -27.66
CA ASP A 66 0.80 9.90 -26.74
C ASP A 66 0.52 9.31 -25.35
N GLN A 67 -0.12 8.13 -25.28
CA GLN A 67 -0.40 7.47 -24.00
C GLN A 67 0.88 6.99 -23.31
N ARG A 68 1.83 6.44 -24.07
CA ARG A 68 3.12 6.01 -23.56
C ARG A 68 3.90 7.19 -22.99
N ALA A 69 3.94 8.32 -23.70
CA ALA A 69 4.61 9.52 -23.23
C ALA A 69 4.00 10.05 -21.91
N GLY A 70 2.67 10.01 -21.78
CA GLY A 70 1.99 10.39 -20.55
C GLY A 70 2.35 9.51 -19.35
N LEU A 71 2.37 8.19 -19.55
CA LEU A 71 2.75 7.24 -18.51
C LEU A 71 4.24 7.34 -18.14
N GLU A 72 5.11 7.60 -19.11
CA GLU A 72 6.54 7.79 -18.88
C GLU A 72 6.83 9.08 -18.10
N ASP A 73 6.14 10.18 -18.41
CA ASP A 73 6.24 11.43 -17.63
C ASP A 73 5.74 11.23 -16.20
N GLU A 74 4.64 10.49 -16.02
CA GLU A 74 4.15 10.17 -14.68
C GLU A 74 5.15 9.31 -13.89
N ALA A 75 5.74 8.30 -14.53
CA ALA A 75 6.78 7.47 -13.92
C ALA A 75 7.98 8.31 -13.49
N ALA A 76 8.44 9.23 -14.35
CA ALA A 76 9.57 10.11 -14.06
C ALA A 76 9.30 10.98 -12.82
N ARG A 77 8.09 11.55 -12.72
CA ARG A 77 7.68 12.35 -11.55
C ARG A 77 7.63 11.53 -10.27
N VAL A 78 7.07 10.32 -10.32
CA VAL A 78 6.98 9.43 -9.15
C VAL A 78 8.37 9.02 -8.68
N ILE A 79 9.26 8.65 -9.60
CA ILE A 79 10.65 8.27 -9.26
C ILE A 79 11.39 9.46 -8.64
N ALA A 80 11.28 10.65 -9.23
CA ALA A 80 11.90 11.85 -8.66
C ALA A 80 11.37 12.16 -7.24
N GLU A 81 10.08 11.98 -6.99
CA GLU A 81 9.52 12.16 -5.65
C GLU A 81 10.04 11.11 -4.66
N MET A 82 10.19 9.85 -5.09
CA MET A 82 10.77 8.78 -4.27
C MET A 82 12.23 9.10 -3.90
N GLU A 83 13.04 9.55 -4.87
CA GLU A 83 14.44 9.95 -4.64
C GLU A 83 14.55 11.11 -3.64
N LEU A 84 13.64 12.10 -3.72
CA LEU A 84 13.59 13.21 -2.76
C LEU A 84 13.25 12.74 -1.34
N LEU A 85 12.33 11.78 -1.20
CA LEU A 85 12.00 11.19 0.11
C LEU A 85 13.12 10.30 0.66
N GLU A 86 13.84 9.62 -0.22
CA GLU A 86 15.03 8.85 0.14
C GLU A 86 16.15 9.75 0.64
N ALA A 87 16.43 10.86 -0.06
CA ALA A 87 17.39 11.87 0.35
C ALA A 87 17.04 12.50 1.72
N ARG A 88 15.75 12.60 2.06
CA ARG A 88 15.26 13.10 3.36
C ARG A 88 15.30 12.03 4.47
N GLY A 89 15.64 10.78 4.15
CA GLY A 89 15.68 9.67 5.10
C GLY A 89 14.31 9.14 5.55
N GLU A 90 13.24 9.54 4.87
CA GLU A 90 11.87 9.13 5.18
C GLU A 90 11.47 7.82 4.49
N PHE A 91 12.22 7.40 3.48
CA PHE A 91 11.91 6.25 2.63
C PHE A 91 12.07 4.87 3.32
N GLY A 92 12.76 4.81 4.47
CA GLY A 92 13.12 3.54 5.14
C GLY A 92 12.86 3.45 6.65
N ARG A 93 12.27 4.49 7.29
CA ARG A 93 12.25 4.60 8.76
C ARG A 93 11.36 3.56 9.48
N ARG A 94 10.46 2.87 8.76
CA ARG A 94 9.61 1.79 9.31
C ARG A 94 10.16 0.37 9.12
N SER A 95 11.17 0.14 8.27
CA SER A 95 11.67 -1.22 8.01
C SER A 95 12.51 -1.80 9.18
N ARG A 96 12.74 -1.04 10.25
CA ARG A 96 13.73 -1.36 11.28
C ARG A 96 13.19 -1.29 12.72
N VAL A 97 11.87 -1.44 12.90
CA VAL A 97 11.21 -1.51 14.23
C VAL A 97 10.37 -2.78 14.30
#